data_AF-A0AAV6CNQ1-F1
#
_entry.id   AF-A0AAV6CNQ1-F1
#
_cell.length_a   1.000
_cell.length_b   1.000
_cell.length_c   1.000
_cell.angle_alpha   90.00
_cell.angle_beta   90.00
_cell.angle_gamma   90.00
#
_symmetry.space_group_name_H-M   'P 1'
#
loop_
_entity.id
_entity.type
_entity.pdbx_description
1 polymer ?
#
loop_
_entity_poly.entity_id
_entity_poly.type
_entity_poly.pdbx_seq_one_letter_code
_entity_poly.pdbx_strand_id
1 'polypeptide(L)'
;MPRYFDIGSTVLLVVGYGILPEEEDRPIAYDLKRAIGSRSEGDENRSGVVVTDMWMVNQEMAELFPAIAVGGPGVNAFAAQIYEGLPVAYARDERIFVQCSAEGGKRAALWGMDQEATREAVEIFIKDGFLDRFLDTVWKRRS
;
A
#
# COMPACT_ATOMS: atom_id res chain seq x y z
N MET A 1 -4.47 -24.86 -9.67
CA MET A 1 -3.00 -24.80 -9.49
C MET A 1 -2.69 -23.82 -8.36
N PRO A 2 -1.68 -24.09 -7.51
CA PRO A 2 -1.24 -23.11 -6.52
C PRO A 2 -0.70 -21.88 -7.25
N ARG A 3 -1.19 -20.70 -6.86
CA ARG A 3 -0.68 -19.42 -7.34
C ARG A 3 0.51 -19.03 -6.48
N TYR A 4 1.69 -18.91 -7.10
CA TYR A 4 2.87 -18.39 -6.43
C TYR A 4 2.94 -16.87 -6.59
N PHE A 5 3.31 -16.17 -5.53
CA PHE A 5 3.53 -14.72 -5.56
C PHE A 5 5.02 -14.44 -5.62
N ASP A 6 5.44 -13.65 -6.60
CA ASP A 6 6.82 -13.20 -6.69
C ASP A 6 7.08 -12.12 -5.62
N ILE A 7 8.07 -12.36 -4.77
CA ILE A 7 8.40 -11.51 -3.62
C ILE A 7 8.86 -10.11 -4.05
N GLY A 8 9.47 -9.98 -5.22
CA GLY A 8 10.04 -8.71 -5.70
C GLY A 8 9.02 -7.79 -6.37
N SER A 9 8.01 -8.35 -7.05
CA SER A 9 7.05 -7.62 -7.88
C SER A 9 5.60 -7.64 -7.36
N THR A 10 5.27 -8.51 -6.40
CA THR A 10 3.97 -8.52 -5.73
C THR A 10 3.94 -7.40 -4.68
N VAL A 11 2.97 -6.49 -4.80
CA VAL A 11 2.76 -5.41 -3.84
C VAL A 11 1.75 -5.84 -2.80
N LEU A 12 2.14 -5.84 -1.53
CA LEU A 12 1.23 -6.07 -0.41
C LEU A 12 0.46 -4.78 -0.11
N LEU A 13 -0.86 -4.88 -0.10
CA LEU A 13 -1.77 -3.82 0.33
C LEU A 13 -2.23 -4.19 1.74
N VAL A 14 -1.59 -3.57 2.73
CA VAL A 14 -1.69 -3.99 4.13
C VAL A 14 -2.76 -3.13 4.81
N VAL A 15 -3.83 -3.77 5.28
CA VAL A 15 -4.92 -3.13 6.04
C VAL A 15 -4.88 -3.53 7.50
N GLY A 16 -5.49 -2.73 8.38
CA GLY A 16 -5.64 -3.09 9.78
C GLY A 16 -6.38 -4.41 10.00
N TYR A 17 -6.11 -5.07 11.13
CA TYR A 17 -6.92 -6.19 11.61
C TYR A 17 -8.04 -5.70 12.53
N GLY A 18 -9.28 -6.07 12.22
CA GLY A 18 -10.46 -5.75 13.03
C GLY A 18 -11.68 -5.40 12.19
N ILE A 19 -12.87 -5.37 12.79
CA ILE A 19 -14.13 -5.18 12.06
C ILE A 19 -14.12 -3.89 11.23
N LEU A 20 -13.67 -2.77 11.81
CA LEU A 20 -13.69 -1.48 11.11
C LEU A 20 -12.71 -1.45 9.93
N PRO A 21 -11.40 -1.75 10.05
CA PRO A 21 -10.52 -1.83 8.89
C PRO A 21 -10.96 -2.84 7.82
N GLU A 22 -11.57 -3.96 8.22
CA GLU A 22 -12.09 -4.99 7.30
C GLU A 22 -13.29 -4.49 6.49
N GLU A 23 -14.18 -3.71 7.10
CA GLU A 23 -15.37 -3.15 6.44
C GLU A 23 -15.03 -1.86 5.67
N GLU A 24 -14.07 -1.07 6.14
CA GLU A 24 -13.83 0.28 5.66
C GLU A 24 -12.58 0.38 4.76
N ASP A 25 -11.42 -0.04 5.26
CA ASP A 25 -10.13 0.11 4.57
C ASP A 25 -9.88 -0.97 3.53
N ARG A 26 -10.33 -2.21 3.78
CA ARG A 26 -10.15 -3.33 2.84
C ARG A 26 -10.82 -3.11 1.49
N PRO A 27 -12.07 -2.60 1.40
CA PRO A 27 -12.64 -2.22 0.10
C PRO A 27 -11.79 -1.19 -0.65
N ILE A 28 -11.26 -0.18 0.06
CA ILE A 28 -10.37 0.84 -0.52
C ILE A 28 -9.09 0.18 -1.03
N ALA A 29 -8.49 -0.75 -0.27
CA ALA A 29 -7.34 -1.51 -0.71
C ALA A 29 -7.62 -2.36 -1.95
N TYR A 30 -8.84 -2.89 -2.11
CA TYR A 30 -9.23 -3.58 -3.34
C TYR A 30 -9.36 -2.64 -4.54
N ASP A 31 -9.72 -1.37 -4.33
CA ASP A 31 -9.72 -0.36 -5.40
C ASP A 31 -8.29 -0.10 -5.89
N LEU A 32 -7.35 0.07 -4.96
CA LEU A 32 -5.93 0.18 -5.25
C LEU A 32 -5.37 -1.07 -5.93
N LYS A 33 -5.79 -2.27 -5.50
CA LYS A 33 -5.41 -3.54 -6.16
C LYS A 33 -5.80 -3.54 -7.64
N ARG A 34 -7.00 -3.05 -7.97
CA ARG A 34 -7.45 -2.96 -9.37
C ARG A 34 -6.61 -1.97 -10.16
N ALA A 35 -6.26 -0.83 -9.56
CA ALA A 35 -5.39 0.17 -10.18
C ALA A 35 -3.94 -0.33 -10.41
N ILE A 36 -3.41 -1.18 -9.53
CA ILE A 36 -2.13 -1.89 -9.74
C ILE A 36 -2.28 -2.90 -10.89
N GLY A 37 -3.33 -3.72 -10.86
CA GLY A 37 -3.57 -4.73 -11.89
C GLY A 37 -3.73 -4.16 -13.30
N SER A 38 -4.34 -2.98 -13.45
CA SER A 38 -4.45 -2.32 -14.77
C SER A 38 -3.11 -1.84 -15.32
N ARG A 39 -2.08 -1.73 -14.48
CA ARG A 39 -0.71 -1.30 -14.84
C ARG A 39 0.27 -2.46 -15.02
N SER A 40 -0.17 -3.70 -14.76
CA SER A 40 0.72 -4.87 -14.82
C SER A 40 1.10 -5.30 -16.24
N GLU A 41 0.47 -4.72 -17.27
CA GLU A 41 0.69 -5.06 -18.68
C GLU A 41 0.50 -6.56 -18.98
N GLY A 42 -0.29 -7.27 -18.17
CA GLY A 42 -0.54 -8.71 -18.31
C GLY A 42 0.49 -9.62 -17.63
N ASP A 43 1.52 -9.08 -16.96
CA ASP A 43 2.45 -9.87 -16.15
C ASP A 43 1.78 -10.29 -14.84
N GLU A 44 1.49 -11.59 -14.71
CA GLU A 44 0.81 -12.16 -13.53
C GLU A 44 1.62 -12.03 -12.24
N ASN A 45 2.94 -11.80 -12.33
CA ASN A 45 3.83 -11.56 -11.19
C ASN A 45 3.77 -10.11 -10.69
N ARG A 46 3.28 -9.18 -11.50
CA ARG A 46 3.06 -7.76 -11.17
C ARG A 46 1.63 -7.59 -10.67
N SER A 47 1.42 -7.76 -9.37
CA SER A 47 0.05 -7.77 -8.82
C SER A 47 -0.03 -7.16 -7.43
N GLY A 48 -1.23 -6.74 -7.03
CA GLY A 48 -1.55 -6.35 -5.67
C GLY A 48 -2.21 -7.49 -4.89
N VAL A 49 -1.81 -7.70 -3.63
CA VAL A 49 -2.44 -8.66 -2.72
C VAL A 49 -2.84 -7.94 -1.44
N VAL A 50 -4.12 -8.00 -1.09
CA VAL A 50 -4.62 -7.40 0.15
C VAL A 50 -4.40 -8.38 1.29
N VAL A 51 -3.68 -7.95 2.32
CA VAL A 51 -3.37 -8.72 3.53
C VAL A 51 -3.67 -7.88 4.76
N THR A 52 -3.88 -8.53 5.91
CA THR A 52 -3.93 -7.82 7.19
C THR A 52 -2.52 -7.49 7.67
N ASP A 53 -2.41 -6.44 8.48
CA ASP A 53 -1.22 -6.09 9.24
C ASP A 53 -0.72 -7.25 10.11
N MET A 54 -1.62 -8.08 10.66
CA MET A 54 -1.27 -9.29 11.39
C MET A 54 -0.47 -10.28 10.54
N TRP A 55 -0.74 -10.40 9.24
CA TRP A 55 0.11 -11.20 8.38
C TRP A 55 1.45 -10.52 8.13
N MET A 56 1.45 -9.20 7.86
CA MET A 56 2.65 -8.42 7.60
C MET A 56 3.66 -8.46 8.76
N VAL A 57 3.20 -8.31 10.00
CA VAL A 57 4.07 -8.21 11.18
C VAL A 57 4.58 -9.56 11.71
N ASN A 58 3.95 -10.67 11.32
CA ASN A 58 4.29 -12.02 11.85
C ASN A 58 5.06 -12.90 10.84
N GLN A 59 5.41 -12.37 9.67
CA GLN A 59 6.05 -13.16 8.61
C GLN A 59 7.45 -12.61 8.32
N GLU A 60 8.49 -13.41 8.58
CA GLU A 60 9.90 -13.02 8.39
C GLU A 60 10.19 -12.53 6.96
N MET A 61 9.52 -13.11 5.97
CA MET A 61 9.71 -12.74 4.56
C MET A 61 8.91 -11.51 4.12
N ALA A 62 8.00 -10.98 4.94
CA ALA A 62 7.14 -9.86 4.57
C ALA A 62 7.94 -8.58 4.25
N GLU A 63 9.09 -8.40 4.91
CA GLU A 63 9.99 -7.27 4.65
C GLU A 63 10.52 -7.24 3.21
N LEU A 64 10.61 -8.39 2.55
CA LEU A 64 11.13 -8.50 1.19
C LEU A 64 10.12 -8.01 0.14
N PHE A 65 8.83 -8.07 0.46
CA PHE A 65 7.78 -7.58 -0.43
C PHE A 65 7.74 -6.05 -0.42
N PRO A 66 7.53 -5.39 -1.57
CA PRO A 66 6.95 -4.05 -1.61
C PRO A 66 5.63 -4.01 -0.84
N ALA A 67 5.38 -2.96 -0.07
CA ALA A 67 4.11 -2.84 0.65
C ALA A 67 3.60 -1.39 0.75
N ILE A 68 2.28 -1.28 0.73
CA ILE A 68 1.52 -0.05 0.89
C ILE A 68 0.55 -0.26 2.05
N ALA A 69 0.69 0.50 3.13
CA ALA A 69 -0.28 0.53 4.20
C ALA A 69 -1.52 1.33 3.75
N VAL A 70 -2.71 0.80 3.99
CA VAL A 70 -4.00 1.48 3.81
C VAL A 70 -4.69 1.53 5.16
N GLY A 71 -5.02 2.73 5.62
CA GLY A 71 -5.49 2.99 6.98
C GLY A 71 -4.38 3.53 7.89
N GLY A 72 -4.77 4.39 8.84
CA GLY A 72 -3.84 5.15 9.67
C GLY A 72 -3.16 4.34 10.78
N PRO A 73 -2.10 4.90 11.40
CA PRO A 73 -1.33 4.21 12.44
C PRO A 73 -2.14 3.83 13.68
N GLY A 74 -3.28 4.46 13.93
CA GLY A 74 -4.18 4.08 15.03
C GLY A 74 -4.97 2.78 14.81
N VAL A 75 -5.10 2.33 13.56
CA VAL A 75 -5.91 1.15 13.19
C VAL A 75 -5.14 0.10 12.38
N ASN A 76 -3.94 0.45 11.91
CA ASN A 76 -3.08 -0.43 11.12
C ASN A 76 -1.67 -0.48 11.74
N ALA A 77 -1.30 -1.64 12.29
CA ALA A 77 -0.04 -1.84 12.99
C ALA A 77 1.17 -1.68 12.06
N PHE A 78 1.05 -2.05 10.79
CA PHE A 78 2.12 -1.86 9.82
C PHE A 78 2.31 -0.37 9.49
N ALA A 79 1.22 0.41 9.37
CA ALA A 79 1.32 1.85 9.24
C ALA A 79 2.03 2.47 10.45
N ALA A 80 1.67 2.05 11.67
CA ALA A 80 2.29 2.50 12.92
C ALA A 80 3.80 2.23 13.00
N GLN A 81 4.28 1.17 12.35
CA GLN A 81 5.72 0.86 12.31
C GLN A 81 6.51 1.77 11.37
N ILE A 82 5.90 2.20 10.26
CA ILE A 82 6.63 2.91 9.20
C ILE A 82 6.40 4.42 9.20
N TYR A 83 5.30 4.92 9.77
CA TYR A 83 4.85 6.31 9.54
C TYR A 83 5.86 7.38 9.96
N GLU A 84 6.62 7.19 11.05
CA GLU A 84 7.63 8.16 11.50
C GLU A 84 8.84 8.23 10.57
N GLY A 85 9.25 7.09 10.02
CA GLY A 85 10.39 6.98 9.11
C GLY A 85 10.06 7.27 7.65
N LEU A 86 8.77 7.47 7.34
CA LEU A 86 8.28 7.60 5.97
C LEU A 86 7.97 9.07 5.64
N PRO A 87 8.71 9.69 4.68
CA PRO A 87 8.46 11.07 4.28
C PRO A 87 7.03 11.31 3.82
N VAL A 88 6.47 12.45 4.21
CA VAL A 88 5.19 12.94 3.70
C VAL A 88 5.40 13.47 2.29
N ALA A 89 4.82 12.80 1.30
CA ALA A 89 4.87 13.21 -0.10
C ALA A 89 3.72 14.16 -0.46
N TYR A 90 2.59 14.02 0.22
CA TYR A 90 1.44 14.91 0.11
C TYR A 90 0.67 14.93 1.43
N ALA A 91 0.21 16.10 1.85
CA ALA A 91 -0.76 16.26 2.91
C ALA A 91 -1.74 17.38 2.58
N ARG A 92 -2.99 17.25 3.04
CA ARG A 92 -4.01 18.30 2.90
C ARG A 92 -4.85 18.42 4.17
N ASP A 93 -5.11 19.67 4.58
CA ASP A 93 -5.98 20.06 5.69
C ASP A 93 -5.69 19.32 7.01
N GLU A 94 -4.43 18.90 7.23
CA GLU A 94 -4.01 18.05 8.36
C GLU A 94 -4.84 16.77 8.53
N ARG A 95 -5.51 16.34 7.44
CA ARG A 95 -6.53 15.29 7.46
C ARG A 95 -6.22 14.13 6.53
N ILE A 96 -5.50 14.39 5.44
CA ILE A 96 -5.19 13.42 4.38
C ILE A 96 -3.68 13.34 4.26
N PHE A 97 -3.14 12.13 4.23
CA PHE A 97 -1.71 11.89 4.20
C PHE A 97 -1.36 10.80 3.18
N VAL A 98 -0.45 11.15 2.27
CA VAL A 98 0.24 10.22 1.38
C VAL A 98 1.71 10.27 1.74
N GLN A 99 2.20 9.18 2.30
CA GLN A 99 3.60 9.02 2.65
C GLN A 99 4.25 8.02 1.70
N CYS A 100 5.44 8.33 1.21
CA CYS A 100 6.17 7.49 0.27
C CYS A 100 7.63 7.46 0.67
N SER A 101 8.27 6.30 0.47
CA SER A 101 9.71 6.22 0.64
C SER A 101 10.44 7.18 -0.30
N ALA A 102 11.59 7.67 0.15
CA ALA A 102 12.54 8.31 -0.75
C ALA A 102 13.02 7.34 -1.86
N GLU A 103 13.75 7.87 -2.85
CA GLU A 103 14.19 7.10 -4.01
C GLU A 103 14.74 5.72 -3.66
N GLY A 104 14.17 4.68 -4.27
CA GLY A 104 14.60 3.31 -4.08
C GLY A 104 13.98 2.56 -2.88
N GLY A 105 13.15 3.19 -2.08
CA GLY A 105 12.33 2.48 -1.09
C GLY A 105 11.09 1.83 -1.71
N LYS A 106 10.51 0.88 -0.98
CA LYS A 106 9.35 0.07 -1.43
C LYS A 106 8.17 0.13 -0.43
N ARG A 107 8.09 1.24 0.31
CA ARG A 107 7.07 1.49 1.33
C ARG A 107 6.27 2.74 1.00
N ALA A 108 4.96 2.65 1.18
CA ALA A 108 4.04 3.79 1.20
C ALA A 108 3.01 3.60 2.31
N ALA A 109 2.43 4.70 2.79
CA ALA A 109 1.30 4.69 3.72
C ALA A 109 0.26 5.71 3.26
N LEU A 110 -0.98 5.27 3.15
CA LEU A 110 -2.12 6.02 2.63
C LEU A 110 -3.20 6.04 3.69
N TRP A 111 -3.45 7.21 4.28
CA TRP A 111 -4.36 7.30 5.41
C TRP A 111 -4.89 8.72 5.60
N GLY A 112 -6.01 8.81 6.29
CA GLY A 112 -6.53 10.07 6.80
C GLY A 112 -7.10 9.93 8.20
N MET A 113 -7.66 11.03 8.71
CA MET A 113 -8.24 11.08 10.05
C MET A 113 -9.55 10.28 10.18
N ASP A 114 -10.15 9.88 9.06
CA ASP A 114 -11.26 8.95 8.97
C ASP A 114 -11.29 8.21 7.63
N GLN A 115 -12.29 7.37 7.42
CA GLN A 115 -12.45 6.55 6.23
C GLN A 115 -12.52 7.36 4.93
N GLU A 116 -13.26 8.48 4.90
CA GLU A 116 -13.41 9.30 3.70
C GLU A 116 -12.06 9.90 3.31
N ALA A 117 -11.31 10.39 4.29
CA ALA A 117 -9.97 10.92 4.08
C ALA A 117 -8.97 9.83 3.65
N THR A 118 -9.07 8.60 4.18
CA THR A 118 -8.26 7.46 3.72
C THR A 118 -8.57 7.09 2.27
N ARG A 119 -9.86 7.07 1.88
CA ARG A 119 -10.26 6.86 0.49
C ARG A 119 -9.67 7.93 -0.42
N GLU A 120 -9.75 9.18 -0.01
CA GLU A 120 -9.20 10.29 -0.77
C GLU A 120 -7.67 10.21 -0.90
N ALA A 121 -6.94 9.83 0.15
CA ALA A 121 -5.50 9.59 0.09
C ALA A 121 -5.14 8.53 -0.98
N VAL A 122 -5.91 7.45 -1.05
CA VAL A 122 -5.73 6.39 -2.05
C VAL A 122 -6.06 6.89 -3.46
N GLU A 123 -7.11 7.70 -3.62
CA GLU A 123 -7.44 8.29 -4.92
C GLU A 123 -6.35 9.24 -5.41
N ILE A 124 -5.82 10.11 -4.55
CA ILE A 124 -4.70 11.00 -4.85
C ILE A 124 -3.47 10.18 -5.25
N PHE A 125 -3.17 9.12 -4.50
CA PHE A 125 -2.05 8.24 -4.82
C PHE A 125 -2.18 7.61 -6.22
N ILE A 126 -3.38 7.20 -6.61
CA ILE A 126 -3.66 6.60 -7.93
C ILE A 126 -3.65 7.63 -9.06
N LYS A 127 -4.24 8.81 -8.85
CA LYS A 127 -4.53 9.80 -9.90
C LYS A 127 -3.36 10.76 -10.15
N ASP A 128 -2.58 11.08 -9.11
CA ASP A 128 -1.55 12.12 -9.17
C ASP A 128 -0.15 11.57 -9.48
N GLY A 129 -0.08 10.32 -9.96
CA GLY A 129 1.15 9.69 -10.44
C GLY A 129 2.07 9.11 -9.35
N PHE A 130 1.67 9.16 -8.07
CA PHE A 130 2.43 8.52 -6.99
C PHE A 130 2.50 7.01 -7.15
N LEU A 131 1.38 6.37 -7.52
CA LEU A 131 1.31 4.95 -7.80
C LEU A 131 2.26 4.56 -8.94
N ASP A 132 2.26 5.33 -10.03
CA ASP A 132 3.12 5.06 -11.19
C ASP A 132 4.61 5.11 -10.80
N ARG A 133 5.02 6.12 -10.02
CA ARG A 133 6.40 6.23 -9.50
C ARG A 133 6.78 5.08 -8.56
N PHE A 134 5.85 4.69 -7.68
CA PHE A 134 6.05 3.56 -6.77
C PHE A 134 6.25 2.26 -7.55
N LEU A 135 5.37 1.98 -8.52
CA LEU A 135 5.44 0.78 -9.34
C LEU A 135 6.66 0.77 -10.25
N ASP A 136 7.05 1.91 -10.81
CA ASP A 136 8.31 2.04 -11.55
C ASP A 136 9.51 1.64 -10.68
N THR A 137 9.56 2.08 -9.43
CA THR A 137 10.64 1.71 -8.49
C THR A 137 10.65 0.21 -8.18
N VAL A 138 9.46 -0.38 -8.04
CA VAL A 138 9.29 -1.80 -7.71
C VAL A 138 9.58 -2.71 -8.90
N TRP A 139 9.10 -2.37 -10.10
CA TRP A 139 9.15 -3.23 -11.29
C TRP A 139 10.38 -2.97 -12.19
N LYS A 140 10.89 -1.74 -12.31
CA LYS A 140 12.06 -1.44 -13.16
C LYS A 140 13.38 -1.96 -12.60
N ARG A 141 13.47 -2.22 -11.29
CA ARG A 141 14.66 -2.85 -10.67
C ARG A 141 14.95 -4.29 -11.17
N ARG A 142 14.16 -4.80 -12.12
CA ARG A 142 14.28 -6.13 -12.71
C ARG A 142 14.45 -6.16 -14.24
N SER A 143 14.45 -5.01 -14.93
CA SER A 143 14.75 -4.95 -16.37
C SER A 143 16.25 -4.91 -16.64
#